data_AF-A0A916UBI0-F1
#
_entry.id   AF-A0A916UBI0-F1
#
_cell.length_a   1.000
_cell.length_b   1.000
_cell.length_c   1.000
_cell.angle_alpha   90.00
_cell.angle_beta   90.00
_cell.angle_gamma   90.00
#
_symmetry.space_group_name_H-M   'P 1'
#
loop_
_entity.id
_entity.type
_entity.pdbx_description
1 polymer ?
#
loop_
_entity_poly.entity_id
_entity_poly.type
_entity_poly.pdbx_seq_one_letter_code
_entity_poly.pdbx_strand_id
1 'polypeptide(L)'
;MSFKEGHSRDESAQAGRSNPESGAIIHTRSEYLSVSIDSDDNLIDEHDVDCSAVMADVYLLLDNECDDAVRSRLQSHLDECGPCLEHFGMEEKIKRLLSRKCAGERAPEHLRERLSIELRRQVTIRRVTPPQ
;
A
#
# COMPACT_ATOMS: atom_id res chain seq x y z
N MET A 1 -18.05 -55.28 58.86
CA MET A 1 -16.75 -55.83 58.42
C MET A 1 -16.07 -54.80 57.51
N SER A 2 -14.75 -54.91 57.34
CA SER A 2 -13.79 -54.21 56.44
C SER A 2 -14.34 -53.61 55.12
N PHE A 3 -13.76 -52.65 54.38
CA PHE A 3 -12.53 -51.79 54.41
C PHE A 3 -12.70 -50.74 53.25
N LYS A 4 -11.97 -49.62 53.05
CA LYS A 4 -11.02 -48.76 53.80
C LYS A 4 -11.16 -47.30 53.22
N GLU A 5 -10.16 -46.41 53.30
CA GLU A 5 -10.19 -45.05 52.70
C GLU A 5 -9.67 -44.97 51.23
N GLY A 6 -9.86 -43.82 50.55
CA GLY A 6 -9.05 -43.43 49.38
C GLY A 6 -9.55 -42.23 48.56
N HIS A 7 -8.74 -41.15 48.49
CA HIS A 7 -8.79 -39.96 47.59
C HIS A 7 -10.10 -39.12 47.49
N SER A 8 -10.12 -37.78 47.55
CA SER A 8 -9.16 -36.66 47.34
C SER A 8 -8.83 -36.28 45.89
N ARG A 9 -9.56 -35.29 45.36
CA ARG A 9 -9.04 -33.93 45.03
C ARG A 9 -10.13 -32.92 44.64
N ASP A 10 -9.84 -31.63 44.88
CA ASP A 10 -10.60 -30.46 44.45
C ASP A 10 -10.30 -30.08 42.99
N GLU A 11 -11.27 -29.50 42.24
CA GLU A 11 -10.93 -28.68 41.07
C GLU A 11 -11.90 -27.51 40.80
N SER A 12 -11.55 -26.39 41.44
CA SER A 12 -11.73 -24.97 41.09
C SER A 12 -12.48 -24.54 39.81
N ALA A 13 -13.57 -23.79 40.03
CA ALA A 13 -13.99 -22.56 39.34
C ALA A 13 -13.41 -22.25 37.92
N GLN A 14 -14.23 -22.45 36.89
CA GLN A 14 -13.98 -21.95 35.53
C GLN A 14 -14.22 -20.43 35.42
N ALA A 15 -13.16 -19.62 35.44
CA ALA A 15 -13.24 -18.18 35.19
C ALA A 15 -12.73 -17.83 33.78
N GLY A 16 -13.62 -17.39 32.88
CA GLY A 16 -13.24 -16.96 31.53
C GLY A 16 -12.65 -15.54 31.51
N ARG A 17 -11.56 -15.32 30.75
CA ARG A 17 -10.97 -13.99 30.45
C ARG A 17 -10.23 -13.98 29.11
N SER A 18 -10.62 -13.02 28.26
CA SER A 18 -9.81 -12.33 27.23
C SER A 18 -8.67 -13.05 26.50
N ASN A 19 -8.87 -13.30 25.20
CA ASN A 19 -7.81 -13.40 24.19
C ASN A 19 -7.39 -11.97 23.74
N PRO A 20 -6.08 -11.66 23.62
CA PRO A 20 -5.64 -10.60 22.71
C PRO A 20 -4.33 -10.93 21.94
N GLU A 21 -4.24 -12.04 21.20
CA GLU A 21 -3.07 -12.40 20.37
C GLU A 21 -3.20 -11.91 18.91
N SER A 22 -3.66 -10.68 18.71
CA SER A 22 -3.74 -10.04 17.38
C SER A 22 -2.38 -9.49 16.95
N GLY A 23 -1.43 -10.39 16.68
CA GLY A 23 -0.14 -10.05 16.07
C GLY A 23 -0.33 -9.54 14.64
N ALA A 24 0.10 -8.31 14.36
CA ALA A 24 -0.03 -7.71 13.04
C ALA A 24 1.03 -8.26 12.06
N ILE A 25 0.63 -9.21 11.20
CA ILE A 25 1.49 -9.72 10.15
C ILE A 25 1.57 -8.69 9.00
N ILE A 26 2.62 -7.88 9.03
CA ILE A 26 3.06 -7.11 7.87
C ILE A 26 3.73 -8.06 6.86
N HIS A 27 2.92 -8.73 6.03
CA HIS A 27 3.43 -9.61 4.98
C HIS A 27 4.40 -8.85 4.08
N THR A 28 5.62 -9.39 3.97
CA THR A 28 6.64 -8.84 3.08
C THR A 28 6.49 -9.41 1.67
N ARG A 29 7.09 -8.75 0.68
CA ARG A 29 6.89 -8.97 -0.77
C ARG A 29 7.40 -10.33 -1.31
N SER A 30 7.60 -11.33 -0.45
CA SER A 30 8.24 -12.62 -0.77
C SER A 30 7.31 -13.84 -0.69
N GLU A 31 6.10 -13.70 -0.15
CA GLU A 31 5.13 -14.83 -0.03
C GLU A 31 4.09 -14.86 -1.16
N TYR A 32 4.20 -13.99 -2.18
CA TYR A 32 3.23 -13.84 -3.26
C TYR A 32 3.37 -14.92 -4.37
N LEU A 33 3.82 -16.13 -4.02
CA LEU A 33 4.14 -17.20 -4.99
C LEU A 33 3.71 -18.60 -4.49
N SER A 34 2.43 -18.74 -4.19
CA SER A 34 1.76 -20.05 -3.99
C SER A 34 0.29 -20.06 -4.41
N VAL A 35 -0.06 -19.22 -5.41
CA VAL A 35 -1.32 -19.39 -6.15
C VAL A 35 -1.14 -20.55 -7.13
N SER A 36 -1.96 -21.59 -7.01
CA SER A 36 -2.09 -22.62 -8.05
C SER A 36 -2.76 -22.01 -9.27
N ILE A 37 -1.99 -21.75 -10.31
CA ILE A 37 -2.52 -21.35 -11.63
C ILE A 37 -2.75 -22.66 -12.40
N ASP A 38 -4.01 -23.07 -12.52
CA ASP A 38 -4.40 -24.22 -13.34
C ASP A 38 -4.15 -23.88 -14.82
N SER A 39 -3.34 -24.71 -15.49
CA SER A 39 -2.53 -24.30 -16.65
C SER A 39 -3.23 -24.23 -18.02
N ASP A 40 -4.56 -24.09 -18.05
CA ASP A 40 -5.38 -24.30 -19.27
C ASP A 40 -6.05 -23.03 -19.86
N ASP A 41 -5.81 -21.84 -19.31
CA ASP A 41 -6.01 -20.59 -20.06
C ASP A 41 -4.84 -19.62 -19.89
N ASN A 42 -4.10 -19.41 -20.98
CA ASN A 42 -3.08 -18.37 -21.12
C ASN A 42 -3.25 -17.67 -22.48
N LEU A 43 -4.49 -17.37 -22.85
CA LEU A 43 -4.77 -16.34 -23.85
C LEU A 43 -4.49 -14.98 -23.20
N ILE A 44 -3.21 -14.58 -23.19
CA ILE A 44 -2.83 -13.20 -22.87
C ILE A 44 -3.46 -12.32 -23.95
N ASP A 45 -4.56 -11.66 -23.59
CA ASP A 45 -5.22 -10.68 -24.44
C ASP A 45 -4.23 -9.54 -24.75
N GLU A 46 -4.18 -9.08 -26.00
CA GLU A 46 -3.21 -8.06 -26.40
C GLU A 46 -3.42 -6.73 -25.63
N HIS A 47 -4.64 -6.52 -25.10
CA HIS A 47 -4.99 -5.43 -24.20
C HIS A 47 -4.31 -5.53 -22.81
N ASP A 48 -4.08 -6.74 -22.26
CA ASP A 48 -3.48 -6.93 -20.93
C ASP A 48 -2.03 -6.40 -20.88
N VAL A 49 -1.30 -6.52 -21.99
CA VAL A 49 0.08 -6.03 -22.12
C VAL A 49 0.14 -4.49 -22.07
N ASP A 50 -0.81 -3.77 -22.67
CA ASP A 50 -0.89 -2.30 -22.52
C ASP A 50 -1.44 -1.91 -21.14
N CYS A 51 -2.47 -2.59 -20.63
CA CYS A 51 -3.03 -2.36 -19.29
C CYS A 51 -1.96 -2.48 -18.20
N SER A 52 -1.11 -3.50 -18.26
CA SER A 52 0.01 -3.72 -17.33
C SER A 52 1.04 -2.58 -17.37
N ALA A 53 1.37 -2.07 -18.57
CA ALA A 53 2.24 -0.91 -18.73
C ALA A 53 1.59 0.39 -18.21
N VAL A 54 0.30 0.58 -18.48
CA VAL A 54 -0.48 1.75 -18.03
C VAL A 54 -0.66 1.75 -16.51
N MET A 55 -0.73 0.59 -15.86
CA MET A 55 -0.73 0.51 -14.39
C MET A 55 0.59 0.96 -13.75
N ALA A 56 1.73 0.91 -14.46
CA ALA A 56 2.97 1.55 -13.98
C ALA A 56 2.87 3.09 -14.04
N ASP A 57 2.34 3.63 -15.13
CA ASP A 57 2.08 5.07 -15.30
C ASP A 57 1.07 5.59 -14.26
N VAL A 58 0.10 4.77 -13.83
CA VAL A 58 -0.86 5.08 -12.73
C VAL A 58 -0.15 5.40 -11.41
N TYR A 59 0.86 4.61 -11.01
CA TYR A 59 1.57 4.88 -9.75
C TYR A 59 2.35 6.21 -9.83
N LEU A 60 3.01 6.48 -10.97
CA LEU A 60 3.70 7.75 -11.22
C LEU A 60 2.74 8.95 -11.21
N LEU A 61 1.52 8.80 -11.77
CA LEU A 61 0.48 9.82 -11.66
C LEU A 61 0.05 10.04 -10.20
N LEU A 62 -0.22 8.96 -9.47
CA LEU A 62 -0.66 9.05 -8.07
C LEU A 62 0.41 9.68 -7.17
N ASP A 63 1.69 9.41 -7.39
CA ASP A 63 2.83 10.03 -6.69
C ASP A 63 3.19 11.44 -7.19
N ASN A 64 2.53 11.95 -8.23
CA ASN A 64 2.81 13.25 -8.87
C ASN A 64 4.24 13.32 -9.43
N GLU A 65 4.74 12.20 -9.94
CA GLU A 65 6.05 12.05 -10.60
C GLU A 65 5.91 11.85 -12.13
N CYS A 66 4.70 12.07 -12.68
CA CYS A 66 4.40 11.94 -14.12
C CYS A 66 4.49 13.27 -14.91
N ASP A 67 5.02 13.18 -16.12
CA ASP A 67 4.96 14.26 -17.12
C ASP A 67 3.55 14.43 -17.73
N ASP A 68 3.27 15.60 -18.29
CA ASP A 68 1.98 15.93 -18.91
C ASP A 68 1.62 14.99 -20.08
N ALA A 69 2.63 14.49 -20.82
CA ALA A 69 2.45 13.52 -21.90
C ALA A 69 1.95 12.15 -21.38
N VAL A 70 2.51 11.68 -20.26
CA VAL A 70 2.09 10.44 -19.59
C VAL A 70 0.65 10.58 -19.11
N ARG A 71 0.31 11.72 -18.49
CA ARG A 71 -1.06 12.02 -18.03
C ARG A 71 -2.07 12.03 -19.18
N SER A 72 -1.69 12.54 -20.36
CA SER A 72 -2.56 12.52 -21.54
C SER A 72 -2.79 11.10 -22.08
N ARG A 73 -1.75 10.26 -22.18
CA ARG A 73 -1.89 8.85 -22.58
C ARG A 73 -2.78 8.09 -21.60
N LEU A 74 -2.51 8.26 -20.31
CA LEU A 74 -3.22 7.58 -19.23
C LEU A 74 -4.71 7.97 -19.20
N GLN A 75 -5.06 9.25 -19.42
CA GLN A 75 -6.46 9.66 -19.53
C GLN A 75 -7.18 8.95 -20.68
N SER A 76 -6.61 8.91 -21.89
CA SER A 76 -7.21 8.21 -23.03
C SER A 76 -7.42 6.72 -22.76
N HIS A 77 -6.43 6.03 -22.18
CA HIS A 77 -6.60 4.62 -21.82
C HIS A 77 -7.66 4.43 -20.72
N LEU A 78 -7.75 5.31 -19.71
CA LEU A 78 -8.78 5.20 -18.66
C LEU A 78 -10.20 5.53 -19.15
N ASP A 79 -10.34 6.34 -20.21
CA ASP A 79 -11.62 6.62 -20.86
C ASP A 79 -12.11 5.44 -21.74
N GLU A 80 -11.18 4.61 -22.24
CA GLU A 80 -11.47 3.44 -23.08
C GLU A 80 -11.53 2.11 -22.30
N CYS A 81 -10.70 1.96 -21.25
CA CYS A 81 -10.53 0.73 -20.47
C CYS A 81 -11.18 0.81 -19.07
N GLY A 82 -12.43 0.34 -18.98
CA GLY A 82 -13.18 0.25 -17.72
C GLY A 82 -12.46 -0.50 -16.58
N PRO A 83 -11.79 -1.65 -16.80
CA PRO A 83 -11.01 -2.33 -15.78
C PRO A 83 -9.90 -1.45 -15.17
N CYS A 84 -9.10 -0.76 -16.00
CA CYS A 84 -8.05 0.13 -15.52
C CYS A 84 -8.63 1.34 -14.76
N LEU A 85 -9.81 1.83 -15.14
CA LEU A 85 -10.53 2.87 -14.40
C LEU A 85 -10.97 2.40 -13.00
N GLU A 86 -11.42 1.15 -12.85
CA GLU A 86 -11.74 0.58 -11.54
C GLU A 86 -10.49 0.37 -10.68
N HIS A 87 -9.40 -0.17 -11.27
CA HIS A 87 -8.12 -0.34 -10.58
C HIS A 87 -7.50 0.99 -10.13
N PHE A 88 -7.44 2.01 -11.01
CA PHE A 88 -7.05 3.37 -10.66
C PHE A 88 -7.91 3.92 -9.50
N GLY A 89 -9.23 3.73 -9.61
CA GLY A 89 -10.19 4.09 -8.57
C GLY A 89 -10.03 3.30 -7.26
N MET A 90 -9.32 2.17 -7.24
CA MET A 90 -8.97 1.44 -6.01
C MET A 90 -7.66 1.99 -5.40
N GLU A 91 -6.61 2.14 -6.20
CA GLU A 91 -5.32 2.68 -5.75
C GLU A 91 -5.46 4.12 -5.20
N GLU A 92 -6.28 4.96 -5.83
CA GLU A 92 -6.57 6.32 -5.36
C GLU A 92 -7.32 6.32 -4.01
N LYS A 93 -8.12 5.29 -3.71
CA LYS A 93 -8.72 5.07 -2.37
C LYS A 93 -7.70 4.56 -1.36
N ILE A 94 -6.83 3.61 -1.74
CA ILE A 94 -5.77 3.05 -0.88
C ILE A 94 -4.79 4.15 -0.49
N LYS A 95 -4.25 4.90 -1.46
CA LYS A 95 -3.33 6.02 -1.20
C LYS A 95 -3.96 7.10 -0.32
N ARG A 96 -5.24 7.43 -0.52
CA ARG A 96 -5.99 8.37 0.33
C ARG A 96 -6.26 7.84 1.75
N LEU A 97 -6.35 6.52 1.94
CA LEU A 97 -6.44 5.92 3.27
C LEU A 97 -5.08 5.96 3.98
N LEU A 98 -4.00 5.57 3.28
CA LEU A 98 -2.63 5.63 3.78
C LEU A 98 -2.22 7.07 4.14
N SER A 99 -2.53 8.07 3.31
CA SER A 99 -2.23 9.48 3.64
C SER A 99 -3.04 10.02 4.84
N ARG A 100 -4.15 9.37 5.22
CA ARG A 100 -4.94 9.71 6.43
C ARG A 100 -4.55 8.92 7.68
N LYS A 101 -3.84 7.79 7.54
CA LYS A 101 -3.47 6.89 8.64
C LYS A 101 -1.96 6.84 8.93
N CYS A 102 -1.15 7.14 7.92
CA CYS A 102 0.30 6.98 7.92
C CYS A 102 1.05 8.27 7.55
N ALA A 103 0.36 9.37 7.21
CA ALA A 103 0.93 10.69 7.38
C ALA A 103 1.06 10.95 8.89
N GLY A 104 2.26 10.68 9.42
CA GLY A 104 2.53 10.71 10.86
C GLY A 104 2.58 12.11 11.46
N GLU A 105 3.23 12.22 12.62
CA GLU A 105 3.42 13.50 13.28
C GLU A 105 4.15 14.50 12.38
N ARG A 106 3.85 15.80 12.54
CA ARG A 106 4.53 16.87 11.82
C ARG A 106 6.04 16.75 12.03
N ALA A 107 6.81 16.82 10.94
CA ALA A 107 8.26 16.84 11.00
C ALA A 107 8.74 17.86 12.06
N PRO A 108 9.62 17.47 13.00
CA PRO A 108 9.89 18.26 14.20
C PRO A 108 10.55 19.59 13.84
N GLU A 109 10.20 20.67 14.56
CA GLU A 109 10.47 22.03 14.09
C GLU A 109 11.96 22.31 13.84
N HIS A 110 12.85 21.78 14.68
CA HIS A 110 14.30 21.89 14.51
C HIS A 110 14.81 21.35 13.15
N LEU A 111 14.15 20.35 12.59
CA LEU A 111 14.48 19.80 11.26
C LEU A 111 13.96 20.73 10.17
N ARG A 112 12.75 21.27 10.34
CA ARG A 112 12.13 22.25 9.42
C ARG A 112 12.93 23.55 9.36
N GLU A 113 13.41 24.04 10.50
CA GLU A 113 14.31 25.20 10.60
C GLU A 113 15.65 24.95 9.90
N ARG A 114 16.32 23.84 10.21
CA ARG A 114 17.60 23.46 9.58
C ARG A 114 17.49 23.36 8.05
N LEU A 115 16.46 22.67 7.56
CA LEU A 115 16.18 22.57 6.12
C LEU A 115 15.87 23.93 5.50
N SER A 116 15.10 24.79 6.19
CA SER A 116 14.77 26.14 5.70
C SER A 116 16.00 27.05 5.62
N ILE A 117 16.95 26.93 6.55
CA ILE A 117 18.22 27.66 6.53
C ILE A 117 19.09 27.18 5.37
N GLU A 118 19.21 25.86 5.18
CA GLU A 118 20.13 25.30 4.19
C GLU A 118 19.60 25.44 2.75
N LEU A 119 18.27 25.32 2.53
CA LEU A 119 17.65 25.69 1.26
C LEU A 119 17.93 27.15 0.89
N ARG A 120 17.78 28.09 1.83
CA ARG A 120 18.09 29.51 1.60
C ARG A 120 19.57 29.78 1.27
N ARG A 121 20.48 28.89 1.67
CA ARG A 121 21.91 28.97 1.32
C ARG A 121 22.23 28.39 -0.05
N GLN A 122 21.52 27.34 -0.47
CA GLN A 122 21.87 26.54 -1.65
C GLN A 122 21.04 26.84 -2.91
N VAL A 123 19.95 27.62 -2.83
CA VAL A 123 19.10 27.97 -3.99
C VAL A 123 19.88 28.74 -5.06
N THR A 124 20.31 28.01 -6.09
CA THR A 124 20.84 28.55 -7.34
C THR A 124 19.69 28.71 -8.33
N ILE A 125 19.24 29.95 -8.55
CA ILE A 125 18.10 30.22 -9.44
C ILE A 125 18.52 30.00 -10.91
N ARG A 126 18.27 28.81 -11.44
CA ARG A 126 18.29 28.56 -12.89
C ARG A 126 17.06 29.18 -13.53
N ARG A 127 17.26 30.24 -14.32
CA ARG A 127 16.25 30.73 -15.26
C ARG A 127 16.16 29.74 -16.43
N VAL A 128 15.01 29.13 -16.61
CA VAL A 128 14.67 28.41 -17.85
C VAL A 128 14.15 29.45 -18.83
N THR A 129 14.89 29.72 -19.89
CA THR A 129 14.38 30.48 -21.03
C THR A 129 13.49 29.53 -21.85
N PRO A 130 12.23 29.90 -22.19
CA PRO A 130 11.41 29.07 -23.05
C PRO A 130 12.05 28.92 -24.45
N PRO A 131 11.86 27.78 -25.14
CA PRO A 131 12.24 27.64 -26.54
C PRO A 131 11.43 28.61 -27.43
N GLN A 132 11.99 28.92 -28.60
CA GLN A 132 11.41 29.75 -29.66
C GLN A 132 10.60 28.89 -30.63
#